data_AF-A0A3E2V1C9-F1
#
_entry.id   AF-A0A3E2V1C9-F1
#
_cell.length_a   1.000
_cell.length_b   1.000
_cell.length_c   1.000
_cell.angle_alpha   90.00
_cell.angle_beta   90.00
_cell.angle_gamma   90.00
#
_symmetry.space_group_name_H-M   'P 1'
#
loop_
_entity.id
_entity.type
_entity.pdbx_description
1 polymer ?
#
loop_
_entity_poly.entity_id
_entity_poly.type
_entity_poly.pdbx_seq_one_letter_code
_entity_poly.pdbx_strand_id
1 'polypeptide(L)'
;MARAAITNRIIRRTDQGAEIVLELWDGEEPDSVYPTDASVLQEARELLETYDVGSWNGFKGSNRAVLDGESFGFYVEFTDGSTISAYGTNSFPPHYREVYSALWDLTAPAQEAYELEHPEESSTL
;
A
#
# COMPACT_ATOMS: atom_id res chain seq x y z
N MET A 1 23.46 4.22 9.38
CA MET A 1 22.50 5.12 8.70
C MET A 1 21.11 4.71 9.13
N ALA A 2 20.18 5.65 9.33
CA ALA A 2 18.80 5.31 9.66
C ALA A 2 18.12 4.63 8.46
N ARG A 3 17.24 3.67 8.72
CA ARG A 3 16.47 2.96 7.69
C ARG A 3 15.59 3.95 6.92
N ALA A 4 15.49 3.79 5.60
CA ALA A 4 14.62 4.63 4.78
C ALA A 4 13.14 4.37 5.12
N ALA A 5 12.32 5.43 5.10
CA ALA A 5 10.90 5.31 5.39
C ALA A 5 10.15 4.75 4.17
N ILE A 6 9.29 3.75 4.38
CA ILE A 6 8.43 3.20 3.32
C ILE A 6 7.27 4.18 3.06
N THR A 7 7.14 4.65 1.83
CA THR A 7 6.14 5.64 1.41
C THR A 7 4.92 4.99 0.76
N ASN A 8 5.14 4.06 -0.17
CA ASN A 8 4.09 3.32 -0.87
C ASN A 8 4.35 1.81 -0.85
N ARG A 9 3.27 1.06 -1.02
CA ARG A 9 3.28 -0.39 -1.12
C ARG A 9 2.48 -0.77 -2.35
N ILE A 10 3.09 -1.56 -3.23
CA ILE A 10 2.49 -1.93 -4.52
C ILE A 10 2.50 -3.45 -4.62
N ILE A 11 1.33 -4.06 -4.82
CA ILE A 11 1.21 -5.48 -5.16
C ILE A 11 1.07 -5.56 -6.68
N ARG A 12 2.03 -6.18 -7.37
CA ARG A 12 2.00 -6.30 -8.85
C ARG A 12 2.12 -7.74 -9.32
N ARG A 13 1.43 -8.05 -10.42
CA ARG A 13 1.53 -9.34 -11.11
C ARG A 13 2.86 -9.44 -11.86
N THR A 14 3.44 -10.63 -11.88
CA THR A 14 4.61 -10.98 -12.69
C THR A 14 4.35 -12.27 -13.47
N ASP A 15 5.25 -12.61 -14.39
CA ASP A 15 5.21 -13.89 -15.11
C ASP A 15 5.45 -15.10 -14.20
N GLN A 16 5.97 -14.89 -12.99
CA GLN A 16 6.31 -15.94 -12.02
C GLN A 16 5.37 -15.98 -10.82
N GLY A 17 4.37 -15.08 -10.76
CA GLY A 17 3.42 -14.97 -9.65
C GLY A 17 3.05 -13.52 -9.37
N ALA A 18 3.45 -13.04 -8.20
CA ALA A 18 3.29 -11.64 -7.80
C ALA A 18 4.55 -11.16 -7.07
N GLU A 19 4.61 -9.86 -6.84
CA GLU A 19 5.61 -9.26 -5.96
C GLU A 19 5.05 -8.02 -5.27
N ILE A 20 5.64 -7.72 -4.12
CA ILE A 20 5.37 -6.52 -3.35
C ILE A 20 6.57 -5.59 -3.52
N VAL A 21 6.31 -4.38 -3.98
CA VAL A 21 7.29 -3.30 -4.10
C VAL A 21 7.07 -2.32 -2.95
N LEU A 22 8.13 -2.05 -2.21
CA LEU A 22 8.18 -1.00 -1.18
C LEU A 22 8.91 0.20 -1.77
N GLU A 23 8.18 1.29 -1.97
CA GLU A 23 8.78 2.57 -2.37
C GLU A 23 9.36 3.26 -1.14
N LEU A 24 10.59 3.76 -1.25
CA LEU A 24 11.35 4.33 -0.13
C LEU A 24 11.46 5.85 -0.26
N TRP A 25 11.45 6.55 0.88
CA TRP A 25 11.52 8.01 0.93
C TRP A 25 12.85 8.53 0.38
N ASP A 26 12.74 9.49 -0.55
CA ASP A 26 13.80 10.24 -1.24
C ASP A 26 14.69 9.49 -2.24
N GLY A 27 14.39 8.22 -2.57
CA GLY A 27 14.98 7.53 -3.73
C GLY A 27 16.51 7.40 -3.73
N GLU A 28 17.18 7.64 -2.59
CA GLU A 28 18.60 7.35 -2.42
C GLU A 28 18.86 5.84 -2.47
N GLU A 29 17.87 5.05 -2.03
CA GLU A 29 17.83 3.61 -2.16
C GLU A 29 16.84 3.20 -3.26
N PRO A 30 17.18 2.17 -4.06
CA PRO A 30 16.21 1.60 -4.99
C PRO A 30 15.02 1.01 -4.22
N ASP A 31 13.83 1.05 -4.84
CA ASP A 31 12.66 0.37 -4.31
C ASP A 31 12.99 -1.09 -4.00
N SER A 32 12.53 -1.55 -2.84
CA SER A 32 12.76 -2.94 -2.41
C SER A 32 11.65 -3.84 -2.95
N VAL A 33 12.04 -4.95 -3.58
CA VAL A 33 11.12 -5.86 -4.27
C VAL A 33 11.16 -7.24 -3.64
N TYR A 34 10.00 -7.73 -3.22
CA TYR A 34 9.84 -9.01 -2.56
C TYR A 34 8.88 -9.91 -3.35
N PRO A 35 9.36 -11.03 -3.92
CA PRO A 35 8.49 -12.01 -4.57
C PRO A 35 7.46 -12.57 -3.60
N THR A 36 6.24 -12.79 -4.09
CA THR A 36 5.17 -13.41 -3.32
C THR A 36 4.30 -14.31 -4.19
N ASP A 37 3.44 -15.11 -3.56
CA ASP A 37 2.55 -16.00 -4.29
C ASP A 37 1.46 -15.22 -5.03
N ALA A 38 1.00 -15.77 -6.17
CA ALA A 38 -0.11 -15.19 -6.92
C ALA A 38 -1.41 -15.12 -6.11
N SER A 39 -1.55 -15.93 -5.03
CA SER A 39 -2.69 -15.89 -4.11
C SER A 39 -2.89 -14.52 -3.48
N VAL A 40 -1.83 -13.74 -3.22
CA VAL A 40 -1.94 -12.39 -2.65
C VAL A 40 -2.77 -11.46 -3.54
N LEU A 41 -2.65 -11.59 -4.87
CA LEU A 41 -3.48 -10.82 -5.80
C LEU A 41 -4.95 -11.27 -5.78
N GLN A 42 -5.20 -12.56 -5.54
CA GLN A 42 -6.55 -13.10 -5.41
C GLN A 42 -7.19 -12.63 -4.09
N GLU A 43 -6.45 -12.66 -2.98
CA GLU A 43 -6.88 -12.16 -1.68
C GLU A 43 -7.15 -10.65 -1.73
N ALA A 44 -6.26 -9.88 -2.35
CA ALA A 44 -6.48 -8.45 -2.59
C ALA A 44 -7.75 -8.23 -3.40
N ARG A 45 -7.97 -8.98 -4.48
CA ARG A 45 -9.19 -8.88 -5.29
C ARG A 45 -10.46 -9.17 -4.48
N GLU A 46 -10.48 -10.27 -3.73
CA GLU A 46 -11.62 -10.65 -2.90
C GLU A 46 -11.94 -9.60 -1.84
N LEU A 47 -10.90 -8.97 -1.26
CA LEU A 47 -11.05 -7.83 -0.36
C LEU A 47 -11.74 -6.65 -1.05
N LEU A 48 -11.29 -6.28 -2.26
CA LEU A 48 -11.87 -5.18 -3.02
C LEU A 48 -13.35 -5.44 -3.38
N GLU A 49 -13.68 -6.68 -3.74
CA GLU A 49 -15.05 -7.10 -4.05
C GLU A 49 -15.94 -7.11 -2.80
N THR A 50 -15.42 -7.60 -1.66
CA THR A 50 -16.15 -7.70 -0.39
C THR A 50 -16.58 -6.34 0.15
N TYR A 51 -15.70 -5.33 0.03
CA TYR A 51 -15.96 -3.98 0.53
C TYR A 51 -16.49 -3.02 -0.54
N ASP A 52 -16.86 -3.51 -1.73
CA ASP A 52 -17.33 -2.71 -2.86
C ASP A 52 -16.39 -1.52 -3.15
N VAL A 53 -15.07 -1.77 -3.18
CA VAL A 53 -14.05 -0.74 -3.41
C VAL A 53 -14.17 -0.13 -4.82
N GLY A 54 -14.85 -0.81 -5.74
CA GLY A 54 -15.23 -0.24 -7.03
C GLY A 54 -16.01 1.08 -6.89
N SER A 55 -16.81 1.23 -5.84
CA SER A 55 -17.56 2.46 -5.54
C SER A 55 -16.67 3.66 -5.18
N TRP A 56 -15.40 3.42 -4.84
CA TRP A 56 -14.44 4.49 -4.53
C TRP A 56 -13.93 5.20 -5.78
N ASN A 57 -14.15 4.64 -6.98
CA ASN A 57 -13.59 5.19 -8.19
C ASN A 57 -14.02 6.65 -8.42
N GLY A 58 -13.04 7.56 -8.47
CA GLY A 58 -13.25 8.99 -8.60
C GLY A 58 -13.49 9.73 -7.27
N PHE A 59 -13.45 9.05 -6.13
CA PHE A 59 -13.55 9.68 -4.81
C PHE A 59 -12.40 10.68 -4.60
N LYS A 60 -12.76 11.91 -4.22
CA LYS A 60 -11.83 13.00 -3.88
C LYS A 60 -12.31 13.72 -2.62
N GLY A 61 -11.80 13.31 -1.47
CA GLY A 61 -12.19 13.83 -0.16
C GLY A 61 -11.24 14.92 0.38
N SER A 62 -11.77 15.95 1.03
CA SER A 62 -10.94 16.93 1.76
C SER A 62 -11.67 17.48 2.97
N ASN A 63 -11.11 17.30 4.16
CA ASN A 63 -11.54 17.95 5.39
C ASN A 63 -10.42 18.81 5.97
N ARG A 64 -10.59 20.13 5.86
CA ARG A 64 -9.59 21.14 6.28
C ARG A 64 -9.70 21.56 7.74
N ALA A 65 -10.70 21.08 8.46
CA ALA A 65 -10.91 21.43 9.87
C ALA A 65 -9.96 20.70 10.83
N VAL A 66 -9.23 19.71 10.33
CA VAL A 66 -8.28 18.88 11.09
C VAL A 66 -6.86 19.35 10.76
N LEU A 67 -6.12 19.79 11.78
CA LEU A 67 -4.76 20.34 11.63
C LEU A 67 -3.71 19.24 11.44
N ASP A 68 -3.80 18.16 12.23
CA ASP A 68 -2.94 16.99 12.13
C ASP A 68 -3.77 15.80 11.69
N GLY A 69 -3.46 15.26 10.53
CA GLY A 69 -4.36 14.35 9.86
C GLY A 69 -3.67 13.43 8.86
N GLU A 70 -4.44 12.48 8.39
CA GLU A 70 -3.97 11.45 7.46
C GLU A 70 -4.48 11.77 6.05
N SER A 71 -3.61 11.53 5.07
CA SER A 71 -3.98 11.50 3.67
C SER A 71 -3.80 10.10 3.13
N PHE A 72 -4.58 9.75 2.13
CA PHE A 72 -4.46 8.47 1.44
C PHE A 72 -4.49 8.67 -0.07
N GLY A 73 -3.78 7.78 -0.75
CA GLY A 73 -3.91 7.53 -2.17
C GLY A 73 -4.18 6.06 -2.38
N PHE A 74 -5.09 5.75 -3.29
CA PHE A 74 -5.43 4.38 -3.67
C PHE A 74 -5.54 4.28 -5.18
N TYR A 75 -4.87 3.28 -5.75
CA TYR A 75 -4.86 3.01 -7.18
C TYR A 75 -4.87 1.51 -7.44
N VAL A 76 -5.71 1.09 -8.37
CA VAL A 76 -5.74 -0.28 -8.91
C VAL A 76 -5.84 -0.20 -10.41
N GLU A 77 -5.04 -1.01 -11.09
CA GLU A 77 -5.11 -1.21 -12.54
C GLU A 77 -5.41 -2.68 -12.82
N PHE A 78 -6.47 -2.92 -13.58
CA PHE A 78 -6.89 -4.27 -13.98
C PHE A 78 -6.30 -4.66 -15.33
N THR A 79 -6.31 -5.96 -15.63
CA THR A 79 -5.74 -6.49 -16.88
C THR A 79 -6.47 -6.04 -18.14
N ASP A 80 -7.71 -5.57 -18.01
CA ASP A 80 -8.50 -4.97 -19.11
C ASP A 80 -8.22 -3.48 -19.32
N GLY A 81 -7.29 -2.90 -18.54
CA GLY A 81 -6.93 -1.48 -18.58
C GLY A 81 -7.89 -0.57 -17.83
N SER A 82 -8.93 -1.11 -17.18
CA SER A 82 -9.76 -0.31 -16.28
C SER A 82 -9.01 0.00 -14.99
N THR A 83 -9.39 1.12 -14.36
CA THR A 83 -8.70 1.60 -13.16
C THR A 83 -9.68 2.04 -12.09
N ILE A 84 -9.30 1.87 -10.83
CA ILE A 84 -9.90 2.55 -9.68
C ILE A 84 -8.87 3.55 -9.17
N SER A 85 -9.27 4.81 -9.00
CA SER A 85 -8.45 5.82 -8.33
C SER A 85 -9.26 6.59 -7.29
N ALA A 86 -8.69 6.75 -6.11
CA ALA A 86 -9.31 7.48 -5.01
C ALA A 86 -8.24 8.19 -4.18
N TYR A 87 -8.54 9.41 -3.74
CA TYR A 87 -7.63 10.21 -2.93
C TYR A 87 -8.40 10.97 -1.87
N GLY A 88 -7.79 11.22 -0.72
CA GLY A 88 -8.38 12.11 0.26
C GLY A 88 -7.46 12.52 1.38
N THR A 89 -7.82 13.65 1.99
CA THR A 89 -7.15 14.19 3.19
C THR A 89 -8.20 14.38 4.27
N ASN A 90 -8.08 13.64 5.38
CA ASN A 90 -9.03 13.65 6.50
C ASN A 90 -10.49 13.36 6.11
N SER A 91 -10.70 12.77 4.94
CA SER A 91 -12.00 12.43 4.38
C SER A 91 -11.81 11.16 3.56
N PHE A 92 -12.51 10.11 3.98
CA PHE A 92 -12.24 8.75 3.55
C PHE A 92 -13.53 8.13 2.99
N PRO A 93 -13.44 7.24 1.99
CA PRO A 93 -14.59 6.52 1.49
C PRO A 93 -15.09 5.50 2.52
N PRO A 94 -16.31 4.94 2.34
CA PRO A 94 -16.83 3.87 3.19
C PRO A 94 -15.84 2.70 3.28
N HIS A 95 -15.72 2.11 4.47
CA HIS A 95 -14.83 0.96 4.76
C HIS A 95 -13.33 1.18 4.54
N TYR A 96 -12.90 2.44 4.40
CA TYR A 96 -11.49 2.77 4.15
C TYR A 96 -10.53 2.11 5.14
N ARG A 97 -10.84 2.15 6.44
CA ARG A 97 -9.92 1.65 7.48
C ARG A 97 -9.80 0.14 7.44
N GLU A 98 -10.90 -0.56 7.20
CA GLU A 98 -10.95 -2.01 7.09
C GLU A 98 -10.14 -2.49 5.88
N VAL A 99 -10.35 -1.87 4.73
CA VAL A 99 -9.60 -2.18 3.50
C VAL A 99 -8.12 -1.84 3.66
N TYR A 100 -7.80 -0.67 4.20
CA TYR A 100 -6.41 -0.25 4.41
C TYR A 100 -5.68 -1.20 5.37
N SER A 101 -6.30 -1.58 6.49
CA SER A 101 -5.71 -2.54 7.44
C SER A 101 -5.46 -3.89 6.79
N ALA A 102 -6.41 -4.40 6.01
CA ALA A 102 -6.25 -5.69 5.35
C ALA A 102 -5.18 -5.66 4.24
N LEU A 103 -5.11 -4.58 3.45
CA LEU A 103 -4.02 -4.39 2.47
C LEU A 103 -2.67 -4.24 3.16
N TRP A 104 -2.62 -3.57 4.31
CA TRP A 104 -1.42 -3.48 5.14
C TRP A 104 -0.95 -4.87 5.57
N ASP A 105 -1.84 -5.69 6.12
CA ASP A 105 -1.54 -7.06 6.55
C ASP A 105 -1.05 -7.93 5.38
N LEU A 106 -1.65 -7.80 4.19
CA LEU A 106 -1.21 -8.51 2.98
C LEU A 106 0.22 -8.15 2.55
N THR A 107 0.68 -6.95 2.89
CA THR A 107 2.03 -6.47 2.56
C THR A 107 3.03 -6.56 3.70
N ALA A 108 2.58 -6.93 4.91
CA ALA A 108 3.41 -7.01 6.10
C ALA A 108 4.65 -7.92 5.94
N PRO A 109 4.58 -9.10 5.29
CA PRO A 109 5.77 -9.95 5.12
C PRO A 109 6.90 -9.27 4.34
N ALA A 110 6.59 -8.43 3.35
CA ALA A 110 7.59 -7.67 2.60
C ALA A 110 8.23 -6.59 3.47
N GLN A 111 7.42 -5.91 4.29
CA GLN A 111 7.93 -4.95 5.27
C GLN A 111 8.85 -5.65 6.27
N GLU A 112 8.42 -6.75 6.91
CA GLU A 112 9.23 -7.49 7.88
C GLU A 112 10.58 -7.94 7.29
N ALA A 113 10.59 -8.39 6.03
CA ALA A 113 11.82 -8.73 5.31
C ALA A 113 12.73 -7.49 5.13
N TYR A 114 12.17 -6.36 4.69
CA TYR A 114 12.90 -5.10 4.57
C TYR A 114 13.51 -4.67 5.91
N GLU A 115 12.75 -4.74 6.99
CA GLU A 115 13.22 -4.35 8.33
C GLU A 115 14.33 -5.27 8.86
N LEU A 116 14.34 -6.54 8.49
CA LEU A 116 15.38 -7.50 8.84
C LEU A 116 16.67 -7.29 8.03
N GLU A 117 16.53 -6.90 6.76
CA GLU A 117 17.65 -6.53 5.88
C GLU A 117 18.26 -5.17 6.28
N HIS A 118 17.44 -4.27 6.82
CA HIS A 118 17.81 -2.91 7.21
C HIS A 118 17.49 -2.67 8.69
N PRO A 119 18.20 -3.34 9.63
CA PRO A 119 17.95 -3.16 11.04
C PRO A 119 18.22 -1.70 11.43
N GLU A 120 17.34 -1.12 12.23
CA GLU A 120 17.61 0.17 12.88
C GLU A 120 18.92 0.05 13.66
N GLU A 121 19.86 0.97 13.44
CA GLU A 121 21.06 1.02 14.27
C GLU A 121 20.59 1.23 15.71
N SER A 122 20.76 0.20 16.54
CA SER A 122 20.56 0.28 17.98
C SER A 122 21.41 1.45 18.46
N SER A 123 20.76 2.55 18.82
CA SER A 123 21.40 3.65 19.52
C SER A 123 21.81 3.14 20.89
N THR A 124 22.94 2.44 20.95
CA THR A 124 23.66 2.19 22.19
C THR A 124 24.18 3.53 22.68
N LEU A 125 23.35 4.22 23.47
CA LEU A 125 23.78 5.20 24.45
C LEU A 125 23.95 4.51 25.81
#